data_AF-A0A2M7K1F4-F1
#
_entry.id   AF-A0A2M7K1F4-F1
#
_cell.length_a   1.000
_cell.length_b   1.000
_cell.length_c   1.000
_cell.angle_alpha   90.00
_cell.angle_beta   90.00
_cell.angle_gamma   90.00
#
_symmetry.space_group_name_H-M   'P 1'
#
loop_
_entity.id
_entity.type
_entity.pdbx_description
1 polymer ?
#
loop_
_entity_poly.entity_id
_entity_poly.type
_entity_poly.pdbx_seq_one_letter_code
_entity_poly.pdbx_strand_id
1 'polypeptide(L)' 'MVADALAPAVGVTATLFFTVSESTLGVILAIFCGFFFYIGASDLIPESHHAHPTIWTTIMTISGILVLYIAIHLAS' A
#
# COMPACT_ATOMS: atom_id res chain seq x y z
N MET A 1 6.26 16.84 -6.32
CA MET A 1 7.56 16.52 -5.70
C MET A 1 7.64 16.91 -4.21
N VAL A 2 7.44 18.16 -3.81
CA VAL A 2 7.41 18.52 -2.37
C VAL A 2 6.03 18.30 -1.74
N ALA A 3 4.97 18.66 -2.47
CA ALA A 3 3.59 18.47 -2.01
C ALA A 3 3.27 16.98 -1.73
N ASP A 4 3.72 16.06 -2.59
CA ASP A 4 3.48 14.62 -2.44
C ASP A 4 4.17 14.04 -1.20
N ALA A 5 5.39 14.49 -0.91
CA ALA A 5 6.14 14.07 0.27
C ALA A 5 5.57 14.64 1.57
N LEU A 6 4.96 15.83 1.50
CA LEU A 6 4.31 16.47 2.65
C LEU A 6 2.90 15.96 2.90
N ALA A 7 2.21 15.40 1.90
CA ALA A 7 0.83 14.95 2.03
C ALA A 7 0.58 14.00 3.24
N PRO A 8 1.44 13.00 3.54
CA PRO A 8 1.26 12.16 4.73
C PRO A 8 1.41 12.96 6.04
N ALA A 9 2.42 13.83 6.13
CA ALA A 9 2.66 14.64 7.32
C ALA A 9 1.52 15.64 7.57
N VAL A 10 1.01 16.26 6.50
CA VAL A 10 -0.17 17.13 6.53
C VAL A 10 -1.42 16.34 6.93
N GLY A 11 -1.60 15.13 6.41
CA GLY A 11 -2.71 14.25 6.77
C GLY A 11 -2.70 13.89 8.27
N VAL A 12 -1.56 13.48 8.81
CA VAL A 12 -1.40 13.14 10.24
C VAL A 12 -1.58 14.37 11.13
N THR A 13 -1.09 15.54 10.71
CA THR A 13 -1.31 16.77 11.50
C THR A 13 -2.75 17.25 11.45
N ALA A 14 -3.48 17.04 10.35
CA ALA A 14 -4.88 17.38 10.26
C ALA A 14 -5.76 16.60 11.25
N THR A 15 -5.40 15.34 11.59
CA THR A 15 -6.15 14.54 12.57
C THR A 15 -6.03 15.06 14.00
N LEU A 16 -5.08 15.96 14.28
CA LEU A 16 -4.99 16.68 15.56
C LEU A 16 -6.06 17.76 15.71
N PHE A 17 -6.60 18.26 14.59
CA PHE A 17 -7.64 19.30 14.56
C PHE A 17 -9.04 18.73 14.32
N PHE A 18 -9.14 17.58 13.66
CA PHE A 18 -10.41 16.92 13.35
C PHE A 18 -10.35 15.42 13.65
N THR A 19 -11.30 14.92 14.45
CA THR A 19 -11.46 13.49 14.70
C THR A 19 -12.31 12.86 13.60
N VAL A 20 -11.77 11.84 12.93
CA VAL A 20 -12.50 11.04 11.95
C VAL A 20 -13.19 9.90 12.69
N SER A 21 -14.49 9.69 12.42
CA SER A 21 -15.21 8.55 13.00
C SER A 21 -14.61 7.22 12.52
N GLU A 22 -14.64 6.18 13.36
CA GLU A 22 -14.11 4.86 13.02
C GLU A 22 -14.72 4.30 11.72
N SER A 23 -16.03 4.50 11.52
CA SER A 23 -16.72 4.06 10.31
C SER A 23 -16.20 4.77 9.06
N THR A 24 -16.03 6.10 9.12
CA THR A 24 -15.47 6.88 8.01
C THR A 24 -14.02 6.48 7.73
N LEU A 25 -13.21 6.31 8.78
CA LEU A 25 -11.83 5.87 8.63
C LEU A 25 -11.75 4.48 7.97
N GLY A 26 -12.61 3.55 8.38
CA GLY A 26 -12.73 2.23 7.77
C GLY A 26 -13.04 2.30 6.27
N VAL A 27 -13.97 3.17 5.85
CA VAL A 27 -14.29 3.38 4.43
C VAL A 27 -13.10 3.96 3.67
N ILE A 28 -12.42 4.96 4.23
CA ILE A 28 -11.22 5.55 3.62
C ILE A 28 -10.15 4.47 3.43
N LEU A 29 -9.83 3.71 4.47
CA LEU A 29 -8.84 2.63 4.41
C LEU A 29 -9.22 1.55 3.38
N ALA A 30 -10.50 1.17 3.30
CA ALA A 30 -10.97 0.19 2.33
C ALA A 30 -10.77 0.68 0.88
N ILE A 31 -11.06 1.95 0.60
CA ILE A 31 -10.84 2.56 -0.72
C ILE A 31 -9.34 2.55 -1.07
N PHE A 32 -8.48 3.00 -0.14
CA PHE A 32 -7.03 3.00 -0.36
C PHE A 32 -6.49 1.58 -0.58
N CYS A 33 -6.93 0.61 0.21
CA CYS A 33 -6.55 -0.80 0.07
C CYS A 33 -6.95 -1.33 -1.32
N GLY A 34 -8.15 -1.00 -1.80
CA GLY A 34 -8.61 -1.31 -3.15
C GLY A 34 -7.72 -0.72 -4.24
N PHE A 35 -7.29 0.55 -4.11
CA PHE A 35 -6.34 1.16 -5.05
C PHE A 35 -4.98 0.47 -5.05
N PHE A 36 -4.41 0.17 -3.88
CA PHE A 36 -3.15 -0.57 -3.81
C PHE A 36 -3.26 -1.95 -4.44
N PHE A 37 -4.37 -2.65 -4.24
CA PHE A 37 -4.62 -3.94 -4.86
C PHE A 37 -4.74 -3.82 -6.39
N TYR A 38 -5.49 -2.82 -6.87
CA TYR A 38 -5.66 -2.56 -8.31
C TYR A 38 -4.32 -2.26 -8.99
N ILE A 39 -3.55 -1.31 -8.45
CA ILE A 39 -2.23 -0.94 -8.99
C ILE A 39 -1.27 -2.13 -8.90
N GLY A 40 -1.26 -2.84 -7.78
CA GLY A 40 -0.41 -4.01 -7.58
C GLY A 40 -0.69 -5.13 -8.58
N ALA A 41 -1.95 -5.50 -8.75
CA ALA A 41 -2.36 -6.62 -9.60
C ALA A 41 -2.37 -6.27 -11.10
N SER A 42 -2.74 -5.04 -11.47
CA SER A 42 -2.96 -4.65 -12.87
C SER A 42 -1.72 -4.02 -13.51
N ASP A 43 -0.93 -3.27 -12.72
CA ASP A 43 0.22 -2.55 -13.26
C ASP A 43 1.53 -3.18 -12.78
N LEU A 44 1.74 -3.31 -11.45
CA LEU A 44 3.06 -3.70 -10.91
C LEU A 44 3.44 -5.16 -11.24
N ILE A 45 2.51 -6.12 -11.08
CA ILE A 45 2.78 -7.53 -11.40
C ILE A 45 2.98 -7.72 -12.92
N PRO A 46 2.10 -7.23 -13.81
CA PRO A 46 2.28 -7.40 -15.25
C PRO A 46 3.48 -6.65 -15.83
N GLU A 47 3.74 -5.43 -15.37
CA GLU A 47 4.89 -4.62 -15.82
C GLU A 47 6.22 -5.28 -15.43
N SER A 48 6.31 -5.82 -14.21
CA SER A 48 7.53 -6.53 -13.77
C SER A 48 7.80 -7.81 -14.56
N HIS A 49 6.75 -8.47 -15.07
CA HIS A 49 6.89 -9.61 -15.99
C HIS A 49 7.19 -9.18 -17.43
N HIS A 50 6.65 -8.06 -17.91
CA HIS A 50 6.94 -7.53 -19.24
C HIS A 50 8.36 -6.97 -19.36
N ALA A 51 8.84 -6.25 -18.34
CA ALA A 51 10.15 -5.61 -18.35
C ALA A 51 11.29 -6.66 -18.38
N HIS A 52 11.22 -7.69 -17.52
CA HIS A 52 12.15 -8.82 -17.52
C HIS A 52 11.48 -10.10 -16.96
N PRO A 53 10.90 -10.95 -17.82
CA PRO A 53 10.27 -12.20 -17.40
C PRO A 53 11.35 -13.18 -16.93
N THR A 54 11.61 -13.18 -15.63
CA THR A 54 12.62 -14.04 -15.01
C THR A 54 12.05 -14.65 -13.75
N ILE A 55 12.46 -15.89 -13.44
CA ILE A 55 12.11 -16.58 -12.18
C ILE A 55 12.39 -15.70 -10.94
N TRP A 56 13.39 -14.83 -11.02
CA TRP A 56 13.73 -13.86 -9.98
C TRP A 56 12.61 -12.86 -9.66
N THR A 57 11.84 -12.41 -10.67
CA THR A 57 10.70 -11.51 -10.46
C THR A 57 9.65 -12.17 -9.56
N THR A 58 9.29 -13.42 -9.86
CA THR A 58 8.34 -14.21 -9.07
C THR A 58 8.85 -14.45 -7.65
N ILE A 59 10.14 -14.79 -7.49
CA ILE A 59 10.75 -14.98 -6.16
C ILE A 59 10.66 -13.68 -5.34
N MET A 60 10.92 -12.52 -5.94
CA MET A 60 10.83 -11.23 -5.26
C MET A 60 9.39 -10.88 -4.89
N THR A 61 8.40 -11.19 -5.73
CA THR A 61 6.98 -11.02 -5.38
C THR A 61 6.59 -11.89 -4.18
N ILE A 62 6.97 -13.17 -4.19
CA ILE A 62 6.71 -14.10 -3.08
C ILE A 62 7.42 -13.62 -1.80
N SER A 63 8.66 -13.13 -1.93
CA SER A 63 9.40 -12.55 -0.79
C SER A 63 8.68 -11.33 -0.21
N GLY A 64 8.18 -10.43 -1.07
CA GLY A 64 7.38 -9.29 -0.63
C GLY A 64 6.11 -9.72 0.12
N ILE A 65 5.38 -10.71 -0.39
CA ILE A 65 4.20 -11.28 0.28
C ILE A 65 4.58 -11.85 1.65
N LEU A 66 5.69 -12.58 1.76
CA LEU A 66 6.16 -13.16 3.02
C LEU A 66 6.52 -12.08 4.04
N VAL A 67 7.23 -11.03 3.62
CA VAL A 67 7.57 -9.88 4.49
C VAL A 67 6.31 -9.21 5.02
N LEU A 68 5.31 -8.96 4.17
CA LEU A 68 4.04 -8.38 4.60
C LEU A 68 3.30 -9.29 5.58
N TYR A 69 3.24 -10.59 5.31
CA TYR A 69 2.61 -11.57 6.21
C TYR A 69 3.26 -11.56 7.60
N ILE A 70 4.60 -11.60 7.66
CA ILE A 70 5.35 -11.56 8.93
C ILE A 70 5.10 -10.24 9.66
N ALA A 71 5.13 -9.11 8.96
CA ALA A 71 4.90 -7.80 9.56
C ALA A 71 3.49 -7.68 10.16
N ILE A 72 2.46 -8.16 9.46
CA ILE A 72 1.08 -8.18 9.95
C ILE A 72 0.98 -9.09 11.19
N HIS A 73 1.58 -10.28 11.12
CA HIS A 73 1.56 -11.24 12.22
C HIS A 73 2.28 -10.74 13.48
N LEU A 74 3.33 -9.92 13.33
CA LEU A 74 4.03 -9.32 14.46
C LEU A 74 3.27 -8.12 15.06
N ALA A 75 2.45 -7.44 14.26
CA ALA A 75 1.67 -6.29 14.68
C ALA A 75 0.31 -6.65 15.33
N SER A 76 -0.18 -7.88 15.08
CA SER A 76 -1.38 -8.46 15.71
C SER A 76 -1.08 -9.05 17.08
#